data_AF-A0A8T1TN15-F1
#
_entry.id   AF-A0A8T1TN15-F1
#
_cell.length_a   1.000
_cell.length_b   1.000
_cell.length_c   1.000
_cell.angle_alpha   90.00
_cell.angle_beta   90.00
_cell.angle_gamma   90.00
#
_symmetry.space_group_name_H-M   'P 1'
#
loop_
_entity.id
_entity.type
_entity.pdbx_description
1 polymer ?
#
loop_
_entity_poly.entity_id
_entity_poly.type
_entity_poly.pdbx_seq_one_letter_code
_entity_poly.pdbx_strand_id
1 'polypeptide(L)' 'MVHRYLKLLEHLDPTDDDIVDVLPAPACNKSLLSLLKDLKKVESVSKALQRSNVTC' A
#
# COMPACT_ATOMS: atom_id res chain seq x y z
N MET A 1 4.72 -1.13 8.04
CA MET A 1 5.80 -1.68 7.20
C MET A 1 5.50 -1.57 5.71
N VAL A 2 4.36 -2.08 5.21
CA VAL A 2 4.00 -2.06 3.77
C VAL A 2 4.03 -0.68 3.11
N HIS A 3 3.50 0.35 3.78
CA HIS A 3 3.53 1.71 3.23
C HIS A 3 4.95 2.26 3.03
N ARG A 4 5.88 1.95 3.95
CA ARG A 4 7.28 2.34 3.84
C ARG A 4 7.97 1.62 2.69
N TYR A 5 7.70 0.33 2.52
CA TYR A 5 8.20 -0.47 1.41
C TYR A 5 7.75 0.09 0.06
N LEU A 6 6.45 0.37 -0.11
CA LEU A 6 5.93 0.93 -1.37
C LEU A 6 6.53 2.32 -1.67
N LYS A 7 6.74 3.14 -0.63
CA LYS A 7 7.39 4.44 -0.79
C LYS A 7 8.87 4.29 -1.16
N LEU A 8 9.57 3.32 -0.59
CA LEU A 8 10.95 3.01 -0.98
C LEU A 8 11.01 2.55 -2.44
N LEU A 9 10.08 1.71 -2.87
CA LEU A 9 9.99 1.19 -4.24
C LEU A 9 9.88 2.29 -5.31
N GLU A 10 9.27 3.44 -4.99
CA GLU A 10 9.22 4.62 -5.88
C GLU A 10 10.61 5.24 -6.16
N HIS A 11 11.61 4.94 -5.33
CA HIS A 11 12.96 5.49 -5.41
C HIS A 11 14.00 4.46 -5.87
N LEU A 12 13.60 3.20 -6.07
CA LEU A 12 14.48 2.13 -6.50
C LEU A 12 14.45 2.02 -8.03
N ASP A 13 15.62 1.84 -8.64
CA ASP A 13 15.72 1.55 -10.08
C ASP A 13 15.37 0.07 -10.32
N PRO A 14 14.30 -0.25 -11.08
CA PRO A 14 13.92 -1.63 -11.36
C PRO A 14 14.97 -2.41 -12.18
N THR A 15 15.98 -1.73 -12.71
CA THR A 15 17.06 -2.27 -13.56
C THR A 15 18.38 -2.41 -12.81
N ASP A 16 18.42 -2.03 -11.54
CA ASP A 16 19.60 -2.19 -10.70
C ASP A 16 19.76 -3.67 -10.31
N ASP A 17 20.76 -4.30 -10.92
CA ASP A 17 21.07 -5.73 -10.77
C ASP A 17 21.40 -6.10 -9.31
N ASP A 18 21.89 -5.15 -8.50
CA ASP A 18 22.23 -5.40 -7.09
C ASP A 18 20.98 -5.58 -6.21
N ILE A 19 19.82 -5.04 -6.65
CA ILE A 19 18.56 -5.08 -5.90
C ILE A 19 17.49 -5.96 -6.56
N VAL A 20 17.64 -6.29 -7.85
CA VAL A 20 16.66 -7.08 -8.61
C VAL A 20 16.41 -8.46 -7.99
N ASP A 21 17.46 -9.06 -7.41
CA ASP A 21 17.40 -10.39 -6.77
C ASP A 21 16.72 -10.36 -5.40
N VAL A 22 16.63 -9.18 -4.77
CA VAL A 22 16.02 -8.99 -3.44
C VAL A 22 14.56 -8.55 -3.56
N LEU A 23 14.20 -7.91 -4.68
CA LEU A 23 12.87 -7.36 -4.88
C LEU A 23 11.83 -8.46 -5.18
N PRO A 24 10.66 -8.42 -4.52
CA PRO A 24 9.51 -9.22 -4.92
C PRO A 24 9.12 -8.95 -6.37
N ALA A 25 8.51 -9.95 -7.01
CA ALA A 25 8.04 -9.85 -8.38
C ALA A 25 7.21 -8.56 -8.62
N PRO A 26 7.43 -7.83 -9.73
CA PRO A 26 6.71 -6.58 -10.01
C PRO A 26 5.18 -6.72 -9.97
N ALA A 27 4.66 -7.89 -10.34
CA ALA A 27 3.23 -8.22 -10.24
C ALA A 27 2.73 -8.21 -8.78
N CYS A 28 3.50 -8.77 -7.85
CA CYS A 28 3.18 -8.76 -6.42
C CYS A 28 3.13 -7.32 -5.88
N ASN A 29 4.09 -6.47 -6.29
CA ASN A 29 4.12 -5.07 -5.88
C ASN A 29 2.90 -4.30 -6.37
N LYS A 30 2.46 -4.52 -7.62
CA LYS A 30 1.22 -3.93 -8.17
C LYS A 30 -0.02 -4.37 -7.39
N SER A 31 -0.14 -5.66 -7.11
CA SER A 31 -1.25 -6.21 -6.31
C SER A 31 -1.27 -5.62 -4.90
N LEU A 32 -0.10 -5.50 -4.26
CA LEU A 32 0.04 -4.91 -2.93
C LEU A 32 -0.36 -3.43 -2.90
N LEU A 33 -0.01 -2.68 -3.93
CA LEU A 33 -0.41 -1.27 -4.07
C LEU A 33 -1.93 -1.15 -4.22
N SER A 34 -2.56 -2.01 -5.01
CA SER A 34 -4.03 -2.03 -5.16
C SER A 34 -4.70 -2.32 -3.82
N LEU A 35 -4.26 -3.37 -3.14
CA LEU A 35 -4.82 -3.77 -1.85
C LEU A 35 -4.69 -2.65 -0.81
N LEU A 36 -3.55 -1.95 -0.77
CA LEU A 36 -3.37 -0.83 0.15
C LEU A 36 -4.36 0.32 -0.11
N LYS A 37 -4.67 0.60 -1.38
CA LYS A 37 -5.68 1.62 -1.73
C LYS A 37 -7.07 1.20 -1.26
N ASP A 38 -7.43 -0.07 -1.43
CA ASP A 38 -8.71 -0.60 -0.99
C ASP A 38 -8.84 -0.55 0.54
N LEU A 39 -7.79 -0.94 1.27
CA LEU A 39 -7.78 -0.86 2.73
C LEU A 39 -7.95 0.58 3.24
N LYS A 40 -7.33 1.58 2.60
CA LYS A 40 -7.55 2.99 2.95
C LYS A 40 -9.01 3.42 2.74
N LYS A 41 -9.66 2.93 1.70
CA LYS A 41 -11.08 3.19 1.46
C LYS A 41 -11.95 2.56 2.55
N VAL A 42 -11.69 1.30 2.92
CA VAL A 42 -12.39 0.62 4.02
C VAL A 42 -12.20 1.37 5.34
N GLU A 43 -10.97 1.79 5.64
CA GLU A 43 -10.67 2.58 6.83
C GLU A 43 -11.45 3.91 6.85
N SER A 44 -11.50 4.62 5.72
CA SER A 44 -12.26 5.86 5.58
C SER A 44 -13.75 5.65 5.82
N VAL A 45 -14.34 4.59 5.25
CA VAL A 45 -15.75 4.25 5.44
C VAL A 45 -16.02 3.87 6.89
N SER A 46 -15.14 3.07 7.51
CA SER A 46 -15.25 2.68 8.91
C SER A 46 -15.24 3.90 9.84
N LYS A 47 -14.32 4.84 9.61
CA LYS A 47 -14.25 6.11 10.36
C LYS A 47 -15.50 6.97 10.17
N ALA A 48 -16.04 7.05 8.95
CA ALA A 48 -17.26 7.78 8.66
C ALA A 48 -18.48 7.18 9.39
N LEU A 49 -18.62 5.85 9.35
CA LEU A 49 -19.71 5.13 10.04
C LEU A 49 -19.62 5.25 11.56
N GLN A 50 -18.42 5.21 12.13
CA GLN A 50 -18.24 5.44 13.56
C GLN A 50 -18.68 6.87 13.91
N ARG A 51 -18.23 7.88 13.15
CA ARG A 51 -18.60 9.29 13.38
C ARG A 51 -20.11 9.53 13.28
N SER A 52 -20.81 8.89 12.33
CA SER A 52 -22.27 9.01 12.22
C SER A 52 -23.01 8.38 13.42
N ASN A 53 -22.45 7.33 14.02
CA ASN A 53 -23.06 6.64 15.15
C ASN A 53 -22.80 7.29 16.52
N VAL A 54 -21.85 8.24 16.64
CA VAL A 54 -21.59 8.97 17.91
C VAL A 54 -22.41 10.26 18.04
N THR A 55 -23.22 10.60 17.04
CA THR A 55 -24.04 11.82 17.07
C THR A 55 -25.47 11.47 17.51
N CYS A 56 -25.62 11.08 18.78
CA CYS A 56 -26.90 11.05 19.49
C CYS A 56 -27.01 12.28 20.38
#